data_AF-A0A0Q8PK42-F1
#
_entry.id   AF-A0A0Q8PK42-F1
#
_cell.length_a   1.000
_cell.length_b   1.000
_cell.length_c   1.000
_cell.angle_alpha   90.00
_cell.angle_beta   90.00
_cell.angle_gamma   90.00
#
_symmetry.space_group_name_H-M   'P 1'
#
loop_
_entity.id
_entity.type
_entity.pdbx_description
1 polymer ?
#
loop_
_entity_poly.entity_id
_entity_poly.type
_entity_poly.pdbx_seq_one_letter_code
_entity_poly.pdbx_strand_id
1 'polypeptide(L)' 'MMPNRPALRVPAALKGEADADSLDALVSSSRRMGLFWPAYAIPAEPVPTAPAGVSVPPRTRRLVAGMSEYGA' A
#
# COMPACT_ATOMS: atom_id res chain seq x y z
N MET A 1 -8.92 -46.44 6.66
CA MET A 1 -7.92 -46.05 5.64
C MET A 1 -7.73 -44.53 5.75
N MET A 2 -6.58 -44.05 6.22
CA MET A 2 -6.31 -42.61 6.42
C MET A 2 -5.80 -41.98 5.11
N PRO A 3 -6.28 -40.79 4.71
CA PRO A 3 -5.76 -40.11 3.53
C PRO A 3 -4.33 -39.61 3.80
N ASN A 4 -3.38 -40.13 3.03
CA ASN A 4 -2.00 -39.67 2.99
C ASN A 4 -1.97 -38.24 2.45
N ARG A 5 -1.86 -37.25 3.35
CA ARG A 5 -1.74 -35.83 2.96
C ARG A 5 -0.29 -35.58 2.56
N PRO A 6 0.00 -35.16 1.31
CA PRO A 6 1.36 -34.78 0.94
C PRO A 6 1.81 -33.64 1.85
N ALA A 7 3.04 -33.75 2.37
CA ALA A 7 3.62 -32.68 3.18
C ALA A 7 3.54 -31.37 2.39
N LEU A 8 2.72 -30.43 2.88
CA LEU A 8 2.57 -29.12 2.28
C LEU A 8 3.96 -28.47 2.30
N ARG A 9 4.60 -28.36 1.13
CA ARG A 9 5.84 -27.59 0.99
C ARG A 9 5.50 -26.13 1.27
N VAL A 10 5.72 -25.71 2.50
CA VAL A 10 5.63 -24.31 2.90
C VAL A 10 6.78 -23.56 2.22
N PRO A 11 6.51 -22.60 1.32
CA PRO A 11 7.54 -21.78 0.69
C PRO A 11 8.40 -21.07 1.74
N ALA A 12 9.70 -20.93 1.50
CA ALA A 12 10.65 -20.30 2.43
C ALA A 12 10.22 -18.86 2.82
N ALA A 13 9.55 -18.15 1.91
CA ALA A 13 8.96 -16.83 2.17
C ALA A 13 7.83 -16.82 3.21
N LEU A 14 7.24 -17.98 3.55
CA LEU A 14 6.28 -18.12 4.66
C LEU A 14 6.95 -18.58 5.96
N LYS A 15 8.21 -19.01 5.90
CA LYS A 15 8.99 -19.43 7.07
C LYS A 15 9.79 -18.28 7.71
N GLY A 16 9.71 -17.07 7.16
CA GLY A 16 10.49 -15.92 7.63
C GLY A 16 12.00 -16.03 7.32
N GLU A 17 12.39 -16.96 6.45
CA GLU A 17 13.80 -17.19 6.04
C GLU A 17 14.21 -16.30 4.85
N ALA A 18 13.25 -15.68 4.17
CA ALA A 18 13.54 -14.64 3.19
C ALA A 18 13.78 -13.33 3.96
N ASP A 19 14.84 -12.61 3.59
CA ASP A 19 15.11 -11.27 4.11
C ASP A 19 13.86 -10.40 3.93
N ALA A 20 13.14 -10.19 5.03
CA ALA A 20 11.81 -9.61 5.04
C ALA A 20 11.82 -8.14 4.58
N ASP A 21 13.00 -7.53 4.60
CA ASP A 21 13.23 -6.14 4.22
C ASP A 21 13.62 -5.99 2.74
N SER A 22 13.76 -7.10 2.00
CA SER A 22 13.96 -7.02 0.55
C SER A 22 12.67 -6.58 -0.17
N LEU A 23 12.81 -5.64 -1.11
CA LEU A 23 11.67 -5.13 -1.89
C LEU A 23 10.91 -6.25 -2.61
N ASP A 24 11.62 -7.26 -3.13
CA ASP A 24 11.00 -8.40 -3.80
C ASP A 24 10.15 -9.25 -2.85
N ALA A 25 10.60 -9.45 -1.60
CA ALA A 25 9.83 -10.16 -0.59
C ALA A 25 8.55 -9.40 -0.22
N LEU A 26 8.65 -8.07 -0.09
CA LEU A 26 7.52 -7.20 0.18
C LEU A 26 6.49 -7.22 -0.97
N VAL A 27 6.96 -7.09 -2.22
CA VAL A 27 6.10 -7.14 -3.41
C VAL A 27 5.42 -8.50 -3.53
N SER A 28 6.14 -9.59 -3.30
CA SER A 28 5.61 -10.96 -3.30
C SER A 28 4.56 -11.19 -2.19
N SER A 29 4.78 -10.61 -1.00
CA SER A 29 3.81 -10.64 0.09
C SER A 29 2.53 -9.87 -0.27
N SER A 30 2.67 -8.64 -0.78
CA SER A 30 1.56 -7.79 -1.21
C SER A 30 0.68 -8.44 -2.28
N ARG A 31 1.29 -9.04 -3.32
CA ARG A 31 0.55 -9.76 -4.38
C ARG A 31 -0.27 -10.93 -3.85
N ARG A 32 0.23 -11.67 -2.84
CA ARG A 32 -0.51 -12.77 -2.21
C ARG A 32 -1.69 -12.27 -1.38
N MET A 33 -1.55 -11.11 -0.74
CA MET A 33 -2.65 -10.47 -0.01
C MET A 33 -3.75 -9.95 -0.94
N GLY A 34 -3.43 -9.66 -2.21
CA GLY A 34 -4.40 -9.24 -3.23
C GLY A 34 -5.55 -10.22 -3.47
N LEU A 35 -5.41 -11.50 -3.14
CA LEU A 35 -6.50 -12.48 -3.20
C LEU A 35 -7.56 -12.31 -2.09
N PHE A 36 -7.17 -11.72 -0.97
CA PHE A 36 -8.04 -11.46 0.18
C PHE A 36 -8.57 -10.04 0.20
N TRP A 37 -8.04 -9.18 -0.67
CA TRP A 37 -8.57 -7.85 -0.86
C TRP A 37 -9.80 -7.93 -1.76
N PRO A 38 -10.94 -7.33 -1.38
CA PRO A 38 -12.03 -7.15 -2.31
C PRO A 38 -11.46 -6.44 -3.55
N ALA A 39 -11.75 -6.95 -4.74
CA ALA A 39 -11.47 -6.21 -5.96
C ALA A 39 -12.27 -4.91 -5.85
N TYR A 40 -11.61 -3.84 -5.40
CA TYR A 40 -12.11 -2.49 -5.63
C TYR A 40 -12.22 -2.43 -7.14
N ALA A 41 -13.45 -2.50 -7.66
CA ALA A 41 -13.74 -2.27 -9.06
C ALA A 41 -12.97 -1.01 -9.41
N ILE A 42 -11.91 -1.14 -10.22
CA ILE A 42 -10.98 -0.06 -10.49
C ILE A 42 -11.86 1.10 -10.95
N PRO A 43 -12.11 2.12 -10.10
CA PRO A 43 -12.86 3.26 -10.58
C PRO A 43 -12.00 3.81 -11.70
N ALA A 44 -12.64 4.16 -12.81
CA ALA A 44 -11.97 4.74 -13.96
C ALA A 44 -10.86 5.69 -13.49
N GLU A 45 -9.68 5.54 -14.09
CA GLU A 45 -8.48 6.31 -13.74
C GLU A 45 -8.90 7.76 -13.46
N PRO A 46 -8.62 8.30 -12.26
CA PRO A 46 -9.13 9.60 -11.88
C PRO A 46 -8.59 10.61 -12.87
N VAL A 47 -9.45 11.10 -13.76
CA VAL A 47 -9.09 12.16 -14.69
C VAL A 47 -8.69 13.34 -13.82
N PRO A 48 -7.45 13.87 -13.96
CA PRO A 48 -7.02 15.02 -13.20
C PRO A 48 -7.95 16.17 -13.56
N THR A 49 -8.92 16.42 -12.68
CA THR A 49 -9.75 17.60 -12.78
C THR A 49 -8.81 18.76 -12.48
N ALA A 50 -8.78 19.77 -13.36
CA ALA A 50 -8.01 20.99 -13.11
C ALA A 50 -8.26 21.42 -11.66
N PRO A 51 -7.21 21.73 -10.86
CA PRO A 51 -7.39 21.95 -9.44
C PRO A 51 -8.41 23.07 -9.28
N ALA A 52 -9.59 22.71 -8.76
CA ALA A 52 -10.51 23.70 -8.25
C ALA A 52 -9.72 24.45 -7.18
N GLY A 53 -9.38 25.71 -7.46
CA GLY A 53 -8.51 26.48 -6.59
C GLY A 53 -9.01 26.39 -5.15
N VAL A 54 -8.21 25.80 -4.26
CA VAL A 54 -8.59 25.64 -2.86
C VAL A 54 -8.50 27.02 -2.21
N SER A 55 -9.65 27.60 -1.88
CA SER A 55 -9.71 28.86 -1.13
C SER A 55 -9.37 28.58 0.33
N VAL A 56 -8.24 29.10 0.78
CA VAL A 56 -7.78 28.96 2.16
C VAL A 56 -8.04 30.26 2.92
N PRO A 57 -8.70 30.22 4.09
CA PRO A 57 -8.90 31.42 4.91
C PRO A 57 -7.57 32.11 5.28
N PRO A 58 -7.54 33.45 5.40
CA PRO A 58 -6.30 34.20 5.66
C PRO A 58 -5.55 33.73 6.91
N ARG A 59 -6.26 33.30 7.96
CA ARG A 59 -5.67 32.78 9.19
C ARG A 59 -4.89 31.48 8.95
N THR A 60 -5.46 30.56 8.18
CA THR A 60 -4.83 29.28 7.84
C THR A 60 -3.62 29.48 6.96
N ARG A 61 -3.67 30.43 6.01
CA ARG A 61 -2.51 30.78 5.18
C ARG A 61 -1.32 31.28 6.00
N ARG A 62 -1.57 32.08 7.04
CA ARG A 62 -0.51 32.57 7.95
C ARG A 62 0.11 31.45 8.79
N LEU A 63 -0.71 30.48 9.22
CA LEU A 63 -0.21 29.32 9.96
C LEU A 63 0.70 28.45 9.07
N VAL A 64 0.26 28.11 7.86
CA VAL A 64 1.08 27.32 6.91
C VAL A 64 2.37 28.05 6.54
N ALA A 65 2.32 29.37 6.33
CA ALA A 65 3.51 30.16 6.05
C ALA A 65 4.55 30.15 7.20
N GLY A 66 4.10 29.92 8.45
CA GLY A 66 4.96 29.77 9.61
C GLY A 66 5.44 28.35 9.89
N MET A 67 5.07 27.38 9.04
CA MET A 67 5.48 25.97 9.14
C MET A 67 6.48 25.60 8.03
N SER A 68 7.24 26.57 7.54
CA SER A 68 8.20 26.42 6.43
C SER A 68 9.27 25.36 6.68
N GLU A 69 9.54 25.04 7.94
CA GLU A 69 10.47 24.03 8.39
C GLU A 69 9.96 22.58 8.23
N TYR A 70 8.65 22.41 8.00
CA TYR A 70 7.99 21.11 7.80
C TYR A 70 7.58 20.94 6.33
N GLY A 71 8.51 20.66 5.43
CA GLY A 71 8.15 20.41 4.02
C GLY A 71 9.26 20.37 2.98
N ALA A 72 10.52 20.16 3.39
CA ALA A 72 11.61 19.84 2.48
C ALA A 72 11.67 18.34 2.21
#